data_AF-A0A1Q7VYL8-F1
#
_entry.id   AF-A0A1Q7VYL8-F1
#
_cell.length_a   1.000
_cell.length_b   1.000
_cell.length_c   1.000
_cell.angle_alpha   90.00
_cell.angle_beta   90.00
_cell.angle_gamma   90.00
#
_symmetry.space_group_name_H-M   'P 1'
#
loop_
_entity.id
_entity.type
_entity.pdbx_description
1 polymer ?
#
loop_
_entity_poly.entity_id
_entity_poly.type
_entity_poly.pdbx_seq_one_letter_code
_entity_poly.pdbx_strand_id
1 'polypeptide(L)'
;MRSLRWLLAGVLALTGVLTLSGQRHAVAATTSTSQFRGINWADQRDNFVNGVLYPSGLSSSDTYSSAATVADRVVGQLYSISGANTVRMPVNEPTVSNYWGTYTGAIDTALTKGNVILAYWAYTGGKPTDTNAFYAMWDKIVGKYGSNPNAYFEVINEPYGYSSSDLNNMYNTWLNRYSSVPRGQVILDGTGDATNISGVGGDSRLANTLLAVHYYTFFAGTSTNESDWANGIAGEIGKYASRTVATEWGAPMSPGTKNGVYYDTINYDVPGGNFFDAYVRGVSSELRTLGVGSVYWPGLRDGDWYSLTSKTGTGASIALKLVNASGLDRLQYAWGIGNGGGGGTYVQIRDVASGLCVDGLGRTTVGANAGQSGCVAGDTNQEWAIVSSGGYVRIQNRATGLFLDGMGRTANGSAAGQYSSSTSNNQQWTEVSAAGGVRFQNRATGLYLDGMGRTANGSDLGQYSSSSSTNQQWTLVSAS
;
A
#
# COMPACT_ATOMS: atom_id res chain seq x y z
N MET A 1 -73.00 -36.60 -52.03
CA MET A 1 -71.68 -36.63 -52.69
C MET A 1 -71.09 -35.22 -52.66
N ARG A 2 -69.84 -35.11 -52.15
CA ARG A 2 -68.86 -33.99 -52.22
C ARG A 2 -69.22 -32.71 -51.45
N SER A 3 -68.70 -32.44 -50.24
CA SER A 3 -67.34 -31.95 -49.87
C SER A 3 -66.92 -30.71 -50.68
N LEU A 4 -66.44 -29.59 -50.12
CA LEU A 4 -65.43 -29.47 -49.08
C LEU A 4 -65.35 -27.98 -48.62
N ARG A 5 -64.90 -27.76 -47.38
CA ARG A 5 -64.48 -26.49 -46.77
C ARG A 5 -63.31 -25.86 -47.57
N TRP A 6 -62.95 -24.59 -47.42
CA TRP A 6 -61.97 -24.10 -46.44
C TRP A 6 -61.96 -22.57 -46.32
N LEU A 7 -61.69 -22.11 -45.10
CA LEU A 7 -61.47 -20.73 -44.66
C LEU A 7 -60.16 -20.14 -45.21
N LEU A 8 -60.11 -18.81 -45.34
CA LEU A 8 -58.95 -18.03 -44.90
C LEU A 8 -59.43 -16.74 -44.22
N ALA A 9 -59.09 -16.61 -42.93
CA ALA A 9 -59.31 -15.43 -42.09
C ALA A 9 -58.07 -14.52 -42.17
N GLY A 10 -58.31 -13.20 -42.15
CA GLY A 10 -57.30 -12.15 -42.35
C GLY A 10 -56.43 -11.82 -41.14
N VAL A 11 -55.50 -10.89 -41.36
CA VAL A 11 -54.75 -10.21 -40.31
C VAL A 11 -54.70 -8.71 -40.62
N LEU A 12 -55.29 -7.94 -39.70
CA LEU A 12 -55.22 -6.48 -39.59
C LEU A 12 -53.86 -6.10 -38.98
N ALA A 13 -53.20 -5.08 -39.52
CA ALA A 13 -51.98 -4.52 -38.96
C ALA A 13 -52.28 -3.76 -37.65
N LEU A 14 -51.72 -4.21 -36.53
CA LEU A 14 -51.63 -3.43 -35.30
C LEU A 14 -50.19 -2.90 -35.15
N THR A 15 -50.05 -1.58 -35.20
CA THR A 15 -48.83 -0.86 -34.82
C THR A 15 -48.65 -0.95 -33.31
N GLY A 16 -47.77 -1.85 -32.86
CA GLY A 16 -47.29 -1.89 -31.48
C GLY A 16 -46.22 -0.83 -31.25
N VAL A 17 -46.53 0.17 -30.43
CA VAL A 17 -45.50 1.02 -29.80
C VAL A 17 -44.73 0.13 -28.82
N LEU A 18 -43.53 -0.29 -29.20
CA LEU A 18 -42.58 -0.86 -28.24
C LEU A 18 -42.09 0.28 -27.34
N THR A 19 -42.67 0.41 -26.15
CA THR A 19 -41.95 0.99 -25.03
C THR A 19 -40.81 0.05 -24.70
N LEU A 20 -39.62 0.32 -25.25
CA LEU A 20 -38.37 -0.19 -24.72
C LEU A 20 -38.22 0.41 -23.32
N SER A 21 -38.79 -0.28 -22.33
CA SER A 21 -38.31 -0.18 -20.96
C SER A 21 -36.87 -0.65 -21.01
N GLY A 22 -35.94 0.29 -21.21
CA GLY A 22 -34.54 0.04 -20.98
C GLY A 22 -34.45 -0.44 -19.55
N GLN A 23 -34.24 -1.75 -19.37
CA GLN A 23 -33.53 -2.22 -18.21
C GLN A 23 -32.20 -1.49 -18.26
N ARG A 24 -32.14 -0.34 -17.57
CA ARG A 24 -30.89 0.06 -16.95
C ARG A 24 -30.57 -1.15 -16.08
N HIS A 25 -29.70 -2.03 -16.57
CA HIS A 25 -28.87 -2.79 -15.68
C HIS A 25 -28.26 -1.71 -14.79
N ALA A 26 -28.81 -1.57 -13.59
CA ALA A 26 -28.05 -0.99 -12.51
C ALA A 26 -26.80 -1.86 -12.48
N VAL A 27 -25.71 -1.34 -13.04
CA VAL A 27 -24.40 -1.79 -12.64
C VAL A 27 -24.48 -1.67 -11.14
N ALA A 28 -24.51 -2.80 -10.44
CA ALA A 28 -24.43 -2.79 -9.00
C ALA A 28 -23.18 -1.98 -8.72
N ALA A 29 -23.34 -0.75 -8.21
CA ALA A 29 -22.25 -0.03 -7.62
C ALA A 29 -21.85 -0.92 -6.46
N THR A 30 -20.86 -1.79 -6.67
CA THR A 30 -20.15 -2.42 -5.59
C THR A 30 -19.66 -1.23 -4.78
N THR A 31 -20.27 -0.98 -3.62
CA THR A 31 -19.79 -0.01 -2.66
C THR A 31 -18.31 -0.36 -2.48
N SER A 32 -17.43 0.40 -3.10
CA SER A 32 -15.99 0.25 -2.93
C SER A 32 -15.66 1.00 -1.66
N THR A 33 -14.62 0.59 -0.95
CA THR A 33 -14.13 1.33 0.21
C THR A 33 -13.10 2.40 -0.18
N SER A 34 -12.82 2.57 -1.48
CA SER A 34 -11.81 3.49 -2.02
C SER A 34 -11.97 4.95 -1.61
N GLN A 35 -13.13 5.37 -1.06
CA GLN A 35 -13.26 6.68 -0.44
C GLN A 35 -12.32 6.89 0.77
N PHE A 36 -11.88 5.82 1.43
CA PHE A 36 -10.95 5.91 2.56
C PHE A 36 -9.53 6.11 2.04
N ARG A 37 -9.06 7.36 2.12
CA ARG A 37 -7.67 7.75 1.89
C ARG A 37 -7.10 8.19 3.22
N GLY A 38 -6.61 7.21 3.96
CA GLY A 38 -6.40 7.33 5.38
C GLY A 38 -4.95 7.41 5.81
N ILE A 39 -4.73 8.02 6.96
CA ILE A 39 -3.43 8.06 7.61
C ILE A 39 -3.60 7.87 9.12
N ASN A 40 -2.73 7.08 9.75
CA ASN A 40 -2.67 6.96 11.20
C ASN A 40 -1.96 8.15 11.86
N TRP A 41 -2.57 8.72 12.90
CA TRP A 41 -1.96 9.68 13.81
C TRP A 41 -1.76 9.02 15.18
N ALA A 42 -0.52 8.64 15.47
CA ALA A 42 -0.22 7.69 16.54
C ALA A 42 0.53 8.34 17.72
N ASP A 43 0.46 7.69 18.88
CA ASP A 43 1.29 8.01 20.04
C ASP A 43 2.76 7.62 19.76
N GLN A 44 3.71 8.45 20.19
CA GLN A 44 5.14 8.20 19.98
C GLN A 44 5.60 6.86 20.60
N ARG A 45 4.95 6.43 21.68
CA ARG A 45 5.25 5.18 22.42
C ARG A 45 4.69 3.94 21.73
N ASP A 46 4.12 4.12 20.53
CA ASP A 46 3.12 3.22 19.95
C ASP A 46 1.78 3.34 20.70
N ASN A 47 0.69 2.88 20.09
CA ASN A 47 -0.66 3.00 20.63
C ASN A 47 -0.98 1.95 21.71
N PHE A 48 -0.11 0.94 21.92
CA PHE A 48 -0.21 -0.07 22.97
C PHE A 48 0.17 0.48 24.37
N VAL A 49 -0.48 1.56 24.80
CA VAL A 49 -0.14 2.28 26.04
C VAL A 49 -1.06 1.87 27.19
N ASN A 50 -0.46 1.41 28.29
CA ASN A 50 -1.15 1.29 29.58
C ASN A 50 -1.25 2.66 30.28
N GLY A 51 -2.12 3.52 29.76
CA GLY A 51 -2.24 4.91 30.20
C GLY A 51 -2.85 5.81 29.13
N VAL A 52 -2.89 7.11 29.38
CA VAL A 52 -3.43 8.09 28.42
C VAL A 52 -2.57 8.10 27.16
N LEU A 53 -3.24 8.05 26.00
CA LEU A 53 -2.67 8.21 24.68
C LEU A 53 -2.48 9.70 24.36
N TYR A 54 -1.30 10.04 23.87
CA TYR A 54 -0.93 11.34 23.35
C TYR A 54 -0.39 11.17 21.93
N PRO A 55 -1.27 11.15 20.91
CA PRO A 55 -0.84 11.21 19.52
C PRO A 55 0.16 12.35 19.28
N SER A 56 1.19 12.09 18.48
CA SER A 56 2.35 12.99 18.33
C SER A 56 1.94 14.45 18.12
N GLY A 57 2.41 15.31 19.03
CA GLY A 57 2.05 16.73 19.10
C GLY A 57 1.16 17.08 20.29
N LEU A 58 0.39 16.11 20.82
CA LEU A 58 -0.38 16.26 22.06
C LEU A 58 0.46 15.90 23.29
N SER A 59 0.03 16.39 24.44
CA SER A 59 0.72 16.25 25.73
C SER A 59 -0.25 16.26 26.91
N SER A 60 0.20 15.81 28.08
CA SER A 60 -0.60 15.83 29.32
C SER A 60 -1.02 17.25 29.76
N SER A 61 -0.31 18.29 29.32
CA SER A 61 -0.63 19.70 29.64
C SER A 61 -1.65 20.34 28.72
N ASP A 62 -2.07 19.66 27.66
CA ASP A 62 -3.03 20.24 26.73
C ASP A 62 -4.43 20.38 27.35
N THR A 63 -5.13 21.39 26.84
CA THR A 63 -6.55 21.65 27.05
C THR A 63 -7.31 21.34 25.76
N TYR A 64 -8.64 21.33 25.81
CA TYR A 64 -9.47 21.23 24.60
C TYR A 64 -8.97 22.16 23.46
N SER A 65 -8.72 23.43 23.77
CA SER A 65 -8.32 24.43 22.77
C SER A 65 -6.91 24.22 22.21
N SER A 66 -5.96 23.79 23.04
CA SER A 66 -4.59 23.52 22.55
C SER A 66 -4.54 22.20 21.78
N ALA A 67 -5.30 21.18 22.18
CA ALA A 67 -5.46 19.94 21.42
C ALA A 67 -6.14 20.16 20.07
N ALA A 68 -7.16 21.04 20.01
CA ALA A 68 -7.76 21.51 18.76
C ALA A 68 -6.74 22.19 17.85
N THR A 69 -5.89 23.06 18.41
CA THR A 69 -4.81 23.72 17.65
C THR A 69 -3.81 22.69 17.10
N VAL A 70 -3.42 21.70 17.90
CA VAL A 70 -2.53 20.63 17.45
C VAL A 70 -3.16 19.82 16.32
N ALA A 71 -4.43 19.41 16.46
CA ALA A 71 -5.14 18.67 15.41
C ALA A 71 -5.32 19.49 14.13
N ASP A 72 -5.57 20.80 14.25
CA ASP A 72 -5.62 21.69 13.10
C ASP A 72 -4.32 21.63 12.29
N ARG A 73 -3.19 21.75 13.00
CA ARG A 73 -1.86 21.68 12.40
C ARG A 73 -1.53 20.29 11.86
N VAL A 74 -1.70 19.24 12.65
CA VAL A 74 -1.28 17.88 12.28
C VAL A 74 -2.19 17.33 11.18
N VAL A 75 -3.49 17.23 11.41
CA VAL A 75 -4.43 16.64 10.44
C VAL A 75 -4.51 17.49 9.17
N GLY A 76 -4.52 18.82 9.33
CA GLY A 76 -4.52 19.74 8.18
C GLY A 76 -3.30 19.57 7.29
N GLN A 77 -2.09 19.48 7.87
CA GLN A 77 -0.87 19.29 7.09
C GLN A 77 -0.75 17.88 6.52
N LEU A 78 -1.12 16.83 7.27
CA LEU A 78 -1.20 15.46 6.75
C LEU A 78 -2.05 15.41 5.49
N TYR A 79 -3.24 16.02 5.51
CA TYR A 79 -4.13 16.04 4.34
C TYR A 79 -3.56 16.88 3.20
N SER A 80 -2.98 18.06 3.49
CA SER A 80 -2.39 18.90 2.44
C SER A 80 -1.18 18.27 1.75
N ILE A 81 -0.36 17.54 2.50
CA ILE A 81 0.85 16.88 1.98
C ILE A 81 0.48 15.64 1.18
N SER A 82 -0.47 14.83 1.69
CA SER A 82 -0.73 13.50 1.14
C SER A 82 -1.94 13.41 0.21
N GLY A 83 -2.91 14.31 0.33
CA GLY A 83 -4.23 14.15 -0.29
C GLY A 83 -5.18 13.22 0.48
N ALA A 84 -4.80 12.78 1.70
CA ALA A 84 -5.68 12.04 2.59
C ALA A 84 -6.95 12.82 2.94
N ASN A 85 -8.02 12.09 3.27
CA ASN A 85 -9.30 12.63 3.73
C ASN A 85 -9.79 11.96 5.01
N THR A 86 -9.03 11.01 5.54
CA THR A 86 -9.37 10.22 6.73
C THR A 86 -8.16 10.18 7.66
N VAL A 87 -8.38 10.38 8.95
CA VAL A 87 -7.36 10.17 9.99
C VAL A 87 -7.83 9.07 10.93
N ARG A 88 -6.96 8.10 11.20
CA ARG A 88 -7.21 7.06 12.19
C ARG A 88 -6.51 7.46 13.49
N MET A 89 -7.30 7.60 14.55
CA MET A 89 -6.89 8.09 15.87
C MET A 89 -7.13 6.99 16.91
N PRO A 90 -6.13 6.69 17.78
CA PRO A 90 -6.28 5.65 18.78
C PRO A 90 -7.16 6.12 19.94
N VAL A 91 -7.91 5.20 20.53
CA VAL A 91 -8.62 5.39 21.80
C VAL A 91 -8.35 4.21 22.73
N ASN A 92 -8.35 4.47 24.03
CA ASN A 92 -8.33 3.44 25.07
C ASN A 92 -9.07 3.95 26.32
N GLU A 93 -9.28 3.07 27.28
CA GLU A 93 -10.05 3.36 28.49
C GLU A 93 -9.41 4.48 29.32
N PRO A 94 -8.08 4.51 29.57
CA PRO A 94 -7.44 5.62 30.28
C PRO A 94 -7.61 6.98 29.60
N THR A 95 -7.54 7.05 28.27
CA THR A 95 -7.70 8.31 27.53
C THR A 95 -9.11 8.86 27.69
N VAL A 96 -10.13 8.01 27.56
CA VAL A 96 -11.53 8.43 27.65
C VAL A 96 -12.02 8.61 29.10
N SER A 97 -11.37 7.98 30.08
CA SER A 97 -11.67 8.20 31.50
C SER A 97 -11.02 9.48 32.04
N ASN A 98 -9.76 9.75 31.68
CA ASN A 98 -8.95 10.78 32.35
C ASN A 98 -8.65 12.01 31.49
N TYR A 99 -8.74 11.91 30.17
CA TYR A 99 -8.26 12.95 29.25
C TYR A 99 -9.28 13.30 28.15
N TRP A 100 -10.51 12.79 28.26
CA TRP A 100 -11.55 12.93 27.23
C TRP A 100 -11.90 14.38 26.91
N GLY A 101 -11.99 15.23 27.93
CA GLY A 101 -12.26 16.66 27.74
C GLY A 101 -11.24 17.30 26.80
N THR A 102 -9.95 17.03 26.98
CA THR A 102 -8.89 17.52 26.08
C THR A 102 -8.89 16.79 24.74
N TYR A 103 -8.94 15.46 24.73
CA TYR A 103 -8.83 14.66 23.51
C TYR A 103 -9.95 14.94 22.50
N THR A 104 -11.15 15.29 23.00
CA THR A 104 -12.24 15.70 22.11
C THR A 104 -11.95 16.98 21.33
N GLY A 105 -11.10 17.89 21.81
CA GLY A 105 -10.68 19.05 21.02
C GLY A 105 -9.94 18.65 19.75
N ALA A 106 -9.10 17.61 19.84
CA ALA A 106 -8.42 17.05 18.69
C ALA A 106 -9.39 16.34 17.73
N ILE A 107 -10.27 15.49 18.25
CA ILE A 107 -11.27 14.74 17.45
C ILE A 107 -12.25 15.69 16.75
N ASP A 108 -12.84 16.63 17.49
CA ASP A 108 -13.80 17.61 16.97
C ASP A 108 -13.17 18.40 15.81
N THR A 109 -11.92 18.85 15.98
CA THR A 109 -11.18 19.58 14.92
C THR A 109 -10.88 18.68 13.71
N ALA A 110 -10.45 17.44 13.93
CA ALA A 110 -10.20 16.50 12.83
C ALA A 110 -11.47 16.21 12.01
N LEU A 111 -12.63 16.07 12.67
CA LEU A 111 -13.94 15.87 12.04
C LEU A 111 -14.39 17.06 11.17
N THR A 112 -13.89 18.28 11.43
CA THR A 112 -14.15 19.44 10.55
C THR A 112 -13.40 19.36 9.22
N LYS A 113 -12.36 18.52 9.12
CA LYS A 113 -11.50 18.40 7.96
C LYS A 113 -11.82 17.20 7.07
N GLY A 114 -12.31 16.11 7.67
CA GLY A 114 -12.63 14.87 6.95
C GLY A 114 -13.12 13.78 7.89
N ASN A 115 -12.95 12.53 7.48
CA ASN A 115 -13.35 11.38 8.27
C ASN A 115 -12.38 11.14 9.43
N VAL A 116 -12.90 10.67 10.56
CA VAL A 116 -12.10 10.20 11.69
C VAL A 116 -12.49 8.76 12.00
N ILE A 117 -11.51 7.85 11.94
CA ILE A 117 -11.64 6.49 12.48
C ILE A 117 -11.14 6.53 13.92
N LEU A 118 -12.04 6.27 14.87
CA LEU A 118 -11.69 6.06 16.28
C LEU A 118 -11.46 4.56 16.49
N ALA A 119 -10.20 4.18 16.69
CA ALA A 119 -9.78 2.78 16.80
C ALA A 119 -9.37 2.45 18.22
N TYR A 120 -9.99 1.42 18.82
CA TYR A 120 -9.62 0.98 20.16
C TYR A 120 -8.34 0.16 20.18
N TRP A 121 -7.38 0.54 21.03
CA TRP A 121 -6.14 -0.20 21.23
C TRP A 121 -6.09 -0.80 22.63
N ALA A 122 -6.19 -2.13 22.71
CA ALA A 122 -5.93 -2.86 23.95
C ALA A 122 -4.43 -2.80 24.26
N TYR A 123 -4.04 -2.29 25.43
CA TYR A 123 -2.60 -2.15 25.75
C TYR A 123 -1.85 -3.49 25.82
N THR A 124 -2.56 -4.60 26.00
CA THR A 124 -1.97 -5.94 26.05
C THR A 124 -2.99 -7.03 25.69
N GLY A 125 -2.49 -8.18 25.26
CA GLY A 125 -3.27 -9.42 25.12
C GLY A 125 -4.30 -9.45 23.99
N GLY A 126 -4.36 -8.41 23.14
CA GLY A 126 -5.31 -8.32 22.03
C GLY A 126 -6.76 -8.34 22.49
N LYS A 127 -7.03 -7.95 23.74
CA LYS A 127 -8.36 -7.88 24.37
C LYS A 127 -8.43 -6.77 25.40
N PRO A 128 -9.62 -6.20 25.66
CA PRO A 128 -9.80 -5.38 26.83
C PRO A 128 -9.53 -6.19 28.10
N THR A 129 -8.72 -5.64 29.00
CA THR A 129 -8.45 -6.25 30.31
C THR A 129 -9.62 -6.09 31.27
N ASP A 130 -10.49 -5.11 31.02
CA ASP A 130 -11.74 -4.89 31.73
C ASP A 130 -12.86 -4.53 30.75
N THR A 131 -13.78 -5.47 30.54
CA THR A 131 -14.93 -5.32 29.64
C THR A 131 -15.87 -4.19 30.09
N ASN A 132 -15.98 -3.89 31.39
CA ASN A 132 -16.80 -2.78 31.87
C ASN A 132 -16.17 -1.44 31.51
N ALA A 133 -14.85 -1.30 31.68
CA ALA A 133 -14.13 -0.09 31.28
C ALA A 133 -14.17 0.12 29.75
N PHE A 134 -14.06 -0.96 28.99
CA PHE A 134 -14.23 -0.95 27.52
C PHE A 134 -15.60 -0.42 27.10
N TYR A 135 -16.69 -0.93 27.69
CA TYR A 135 -18.03 -0.43 27.36
C TYR A 135 -18.26 1.00 27.88
N ALA A 136 -17.74 1.37 29.05
CA ALA A 136 -17.83 2.75 29.54
C ALA A 136 -17.10 3.75 28.62
N MET A 137 -15.98 3.33 28.01
CA MET A 137 -15.28 4.09 26.98
C MET A 137 -16.15 4.24 25.73
N TRP A 138 -16.65 3.13 25.17
CA TRP A 138 -17.47 3.17 23.97
C TRP A 138 -18.80 3.90 24.16
N ASP A 139 -19.44 3.82 25.34
CA ASP A 139 -20.66 4.57 25.66
C ASP A 139 -20.41 6.09 25.53
N LYS A 140 -19.27 6.57 26.02
CA LYS A 140 -18.86 7.98 25.90
C LYS A 140 -18.57 8.37 24.45
N ILE A 141 -17.84 7.53 23.72
CA ILE A 141 -17.47 7.78 22.33
C ILE A 141 -18.72 7.81 21.44
N VAL A 142 -19.53 6.75 21.47
CA VAL A 142 -20.75 6.62 20.67
C VAL A 142 -21.79 7.65 21.08
N GLY A 143 -21.92 7.93 22.38
CA GLY A 143 -22.82 8.97 22.88
C GLY A 143 -22.50 10.37 22.31
N LYS A 144 -21.22 10.68 22.07
CA LYS A 144 -20.80 11.96 21.49
C LYS A 144 -20.80 11.97 19.96
N TYR A 145 -20.34 10.90 19.32
CA TYR A 145 -20.05 10.88 17.87
C TYR A 145 -20.92 9.94 17.04
N GLY A 146 -21.77 9.11 17.65
CA GLY A 146 -22.52 8.06 16.95
C GLY A 146 -23.47 8.53 15.85
N SER A 147 -23.85 9.81 15.88
CA SER A 147 -24.67 10.46 14.83
C SER A 147 -23.86 11.30 13.83
N ASN A 148 -22.55 11.43 14.03
CA ASN A 148 -21.70 12.20 13.14
C ASN A 148 -21.38 11.37 11.88
N PRO A 149 -21.71 11.85 10.66
CA PRO A 149 -21.54 11.08 9.43
C PRO A 149 -20.07 10.84 9.04
N ASN A 150 -19.13 11.59 9.62
CA ASN A 150 -17.70 11.49 9.37
C ASN A 150 -16.95 10.69 10.46
N ALA A 151 -17.64 10.24 11.51
CA ALA A 151 -17.05 9.41 12.55
C ALA A 151 -17.23 7.92 12.24
N TYR A 152 -16.14 7.16 12.30
CA TYR A 152 -16.10 5.72 12.12
C TYR A 152 -15.53 5.06 13.38
N PHE A 153 -16.00 3.87 13.69
CA PHE A 153 -15.72 3.18 14.95
C PHE A 153 -15.09 1.83 14.67
N GLU A 154 -13.79 1.73 14.90
CA GLU A 154 -13.04 0.48 14.79
C GLU A 154 -12.96 -0.17 16.17
N VAL A 155 -13.71 -1.27 16.31
CA VAL A 155 -14.15 -1.79 17.62
C VAL A 155 -12.99 -2.28 18.48
N ILE A 156 -11.99 -2.90 17.84
CA ILE A 156 -10.73 -3.29 18.47
C ILE A 156 -9.66 -3.52 17.40
N ASN A 157 -8.51 -2.90 17.59
CA ASN A 157 -7.29 -3.10 16.82
C ASN A 157 -6.63 -4.44 17.18
N GLU A 158 -6.27 -5.24 16.18
CA GLU A 158 -5.46 -6.46 16.31
C GLU A 158 -5.94 -7.40 17.43
N PRO A 159 -7.13 -8.00 17.29
CA PRO A 159 -7.77 -8.82 18.33
C PRO A 159 -7.16 -10.24 18.45
N TYR A 160 -5.83 -10.37 18.45
CA TYR A 160 -5.11 -11.65 18.41
C TYR A 160 -5.38 -12.57 19.61
N GLY A 161 -5.88 -12.02 20.72
CA GLY A 161 -6.26 -12.82 21.86
C GLY A 161 -7.53 -13.67 21.64
N TYR A 162 -8.38 -13.30 20.67
CA TYR A 162 -9.69 -13.94 20.47
C TYR A 162 -9.62 -15.14 19.52
N SER A 163 -10.42 -16.18 19.83
CA SER A 163 -10.83 -17.12 18.79
C SER A 163 -11.78 -16.43 17.81
N SER A 164 -11.93 -16.94 16.58
CA SER A 164 -12.86 -16.35 15.60
C SER A 164 -14.31 -16.29 16.11
N SER A 165 -14.75 -17.33 16.84
CA SER A 165 -16.10 -17.38 17.41
C SER A 165 -16.30 -16.31 18.49
N ASP A 166 -15.33 -16.17 19.41
CA ASP A 166 -15.42 -15.21 20.50
C ASP A 166 -15.35 -13.77 19.99
N LEU A 167 -14.51 -13.52 18.98
CA LEU A 167 -14.42 -12.22 18.33
C LEU A 167 -15.74 -11.83 17.67
N ASN A 168 -16.35 -12.74 16.91
CA ASN A 168 -17.64 -12.48 16.26
C ASN A 168 -18.76 -12.25 17.28
N ASN A 169 -18.74 -12.96 18.41
CA ASN A 169 -19.69 -12.73 19.50
C ASN A 169 -19.48 -11.37 20.18
N MET A 170 -18.23 -10.94 20.37
CA MET A 170 -17.88 -9.62 20.89
C MET A 170 -18.38 -8.52 19.96
N TYR A 171 -18.10 -8.62 18.65
CA TYR A 171 -18.59 -7.67 17.65
C TYR A 171 -20.12 -7.62 17.58
N ASN A 172 -20.78 -8.76 17.58
CA ASN A 172 -22.24 -8.82 17.60
C ASN A 172 -22.82 -8.17 18.87
N THR A 173 -22.16 -8.35 20.02
CA THR A 173 -22.57 -7.70 21.28
C THR A 173 -22.43 -6.18 21.19
N TRP A 174 -21.31 -5.69 20.64
CA TRP A 174 -21.09 -4.26 20.42
C TRP A 174 -22.15 -3.67 19.48
N LEU A 175 -22.44 -4.32 18.36
CA LEU A 175 -23.44 -3.88 17.39
C LEU A 175 -24.87 -3.85 17.97
N ASN A 176 -25.22 -4.80 18.83
CA ASN A 176 -26.52 -4.81 19.50
C ASN A 176 -26.64 -3.69 20.55
N ARG A 177 -25.55 -3.38 21.27
CA ARG A 177 -25.51 -2.28 22.24
C ARG A 177 -25.65 -0.92 21.55
N TYR A 178 -24.97 -0.73 20.41
CA TYR A 178 -24.91 0.54 19.70
C TYR A 178 -25.68 0.49 18.36
N SER A 179 -26.91 -0.05 18.40
CA SER A 179 -27.74 -0.26 17.21
C SER A 179 -28.16 1.01 16.46
N SER A 180 -27.99 2.19 17.07
CA SER A 180 -28.20 3.49 16.43
C SER A 180 -27.06 3.91 15.51
N VAL A 181 -25.86 3.34 15.66
CA VAL A 181 -24.73 3.63 14.78
C VAL A 181 -24.96 2.94 13.44
N PRO A 182 -24.94 3.67 12.31
CA PRO A 182 -25.03 3.06 10.99
C PRO A 182 -23.94 2.00 10.80
N ARG A 183 -24.32 0.80 10.38
CA ARG A 183 -23.38 -0.33 10.26
C ARG A 183 -22.20 -0.01 9.34
N GLY A 184 -22.41 0.77 8.29
CA GLY A 184 -21.36 1.26 7.39
C GLY A 184 -20.34 2.21 8.02
N GLN A 185 -20.54 2.63 9.28
CA GLN A 185 -19.58 3.40 10.08
C GLN A 185 -18.86 2.55 11.13
N VAL A 186 -19.12 1.25 11.18
CA VAL A 186 -18.46 0.31 12.12
C VAL A 186 -17.44 -0.51 11.34
N ILE A 187 -16.19 -0.51 11.81
CA ILE A 187 -15.07 -1.24 11.23
C ILE A 187 -14.72 -2.39 12.19
N LEU A 188 -14.64 -3.61 11.65
CA LEU A 188 -14.35 -4.83 12.41
C LEU A 188 -13.06 -5.46 11.88
N ASP A 189 -12.01 -5.47 12.69
CA ASP A 189 -10.74 -6.14 12.36
C ASP A 189 -10.95 -7.62 12.12
N GLY A 190 -10.17 -8.17 11.19
CA GLY A 190 -9.97 -9.61 11.05
C GLY A 190 -9.44 -10.24 12.35
N THR A 191 -9.44 -11.58 12.43
CA THR A 191 -8.84 -12.26 13.59
C THR A 191 -7.31 -12.16 13.56
N GLY A 192 -6.65 -12.44 14.70
CA GLY A 192 -5.19 -12.34 14.78
C GLY A 192 -4.76 -10.88 14.86
N ASP A 193 -3.65 -10.55 14.20
CA ASP A 193 -3.17 -9.17 14.04
C ASP A 193 -3.95 -8.46 12.92
N ALA A 194 -5.27 -8.59 12.92
CA ALA A 194 -6.19 -8.09 11.88
C ALA A 194 -5.91 -8.63 10.46
N THR A 195 -5.37 -9.84 10.29
CA THR A 195 -5.05 -10.39 8.96
C THR A 195 -6.24 -11.16 8.36
N ASN A 196 -6.80 -12.13 9.10
CA ASN A 196 -7.77 -13.07 8.55
C ASN A 196 -9.20 -12.50 8.53
N ILE A 197 -9.52 -11.81 7.42
CA ILE A 197 -10.85 -11.21 7.19
C ILE A 197 -11.93 -12.27 7.07
N SER A 198 -11.61 -13.45 6.54
CA SER A 198 -12.61 -14.49 6.31
C SER A 198 -13.28 -15.00 7.60
N GLY A 199 -12.54 -15.00 8.72
CA GLY A 199 -13.04 -15.40 10.04
C GLY A 199 -14.15 -14.52 10.59
N VAL A 200 -14.16 -13.23 10.22
CA VAL A 200 -15.17 -12.24 10.65
C VAL A 200 -16.17 -11.97 9.52
N GLY A 201 -15.66 -11.85 8.30
CA GLY A 201 -16.39 -11.51 7.10
C GLY A 201 -17.55 -12.46 6.79
N GLY A 202 -17.41 -13.74 7.17
CA GLY A 202 -18.39 -14.80 6.92
C GLY A 202 -19.55 -14.86 7.91
N ASP A 203 -19.51 -14.13 9.02
CA ASP A 203 -20.62 -14.12 9.98
C ASP A 203 -21.74 -13.18 9.52
N SER A 204 -22.89 -13.75 9.15
CA SER A 204 -24.06 -13.01 8.68
C SER A 204 -24.56 -11.95 9.69
N ARG A 205 -24.32 -12.13 10.99
CA ARG A 205 -24.69 -11.16 12.03
C ARG A 205 -23.88 -9.88 11.92
N LEU A 206 -22.72 -9.92 11.26
CA LEU A 206 -21.77 -8.83 11.05
C LEU A 206 -21.87 -8.24 9.63
N ALA A 207 -22.89 -8.61 8.86
CA ALA A 207 -23.12 -8.05 7.53
C ALA A 207 -23.29 -6.52 7.57
N ASN A 208 -23.01 -5.85 6.44
CA ASN A 208 -23.12 -4.41 6.24
C ASN A 208 -22.22 -3.53 7.13
N THR A 209 -21.29 -4.12 7.89
CA THR A 209 -20.17 -3.38 8.48
C THR A 209 -19.00 -3.30 7.51
N LEU A 210 -18.05 -2.43 7.81
CA LEU A 210 -16.72 -2.47 7.22
C LEU A 210 -15.87 -3.54 7.93
N LEU A 211 -14.84 -4.02 7.25
CA LEU A 211 -13.83 -4.93 7.77
C LEU A 211 -12.46 -4.26 7.70
N ALA A 212 -11.62 -4.50 8.70
CA ALA A 212 -10.26 -3.97 8.77
C ALA A 212 -9.24 -5.08 8.52
N VAL A 213 -8.33 -4.86 7.56
CA VAL A 213 -7.18 -5.73 7.32
C VAL A 213 -5.88 -5.00 7.61
N HIS A 214 -4.99 -5.66 8.35
CA HIS A 214 -3.59 -5.24 8.48
C HIS A 214 -2.70 -6.20 7.71
N TYR A 215 -1.62 -5.69 7.15
CA TYR A 215 -0.66 -6.54 6.46
C TYR A 215 0.72 -5.93 6.45
N TYR A 216 1.70 -6.58 7.10
CA TYR A 216 3.05 -6.06 7.25
C TYR A 216 4.12 -7.13 7.01
N THR A 217 5.28 -6.64 6.59
CA THR A 217 6.53 -7.43 6.51
C THR A 217 7.01 -7.97 7.87
N PHE A 218 6.38 -7.63 9.00
CA PHE A 218 6.76 -8.13 10.32
C PHE A 218 6.36 -9.60 10.52
N PHE A 219 5.18 -9.98 10.02
CA PHE A 219 4.61 -11.31 10.21
C PHE A 219 4.36 -12.05 8.89
N ALA A 220 4.27 -11.35 7.75
CA ALA A 220 3.93 -11.97 6.48
C ALA A 220 5.16 -12.47 5.67
N GLY A 221 6.38 -12.00 5.97
CA GLY A 221 7.61 -12.56 5.40
C GLY A 221 8.63 -11.51 4.94
N THR A 222 9.54 -11.94 4.07
CA THR A 222 10.62 -11.09 3.52
C THR A 222 10.81 -11.35 2.02
N SER A 223 9.72 -11.62 1.28
CA SER A 223 9.81 -11.84 -0.17
C SER A 223 10.29 -10.57 -0.87
N THR A 224 11.18 -10.71 -1.86
CA THR A 224 11.59 -9.61 -2.74
C THR A 224 10.75 -9.56 -4.03
N ASN A 225 9.65 -10.31 -4.08
CA ASN A 225 8.74 -10.34 -5.23
C ASN A 225 7.42 -9.64 -4.91
N GLU A 226 7.09 -8.61 -5.70
CA GLU A 226 5.84 -7.85 -5.59
C GLU A 226 4.59 -8.72 -5.66
N SER A 227 4.60 -9.77 -6.52
CA SER A 227 3.41 -10.62 -6.69
C SER A 227 3.11 -11.45 -5.45
N ASP A 228 4.13 -11.80 -4.66
CA ASP A 228 3.92 -12.56 -3.42
C ASP A 228 3.18 -11.70 -2.39
N TRP A 229 3.55 -10.43 -2.31
CA TRP A 229 2.90 -9.45 -1.45
C TRP A 229 1.48 -9.12 -1.91
N ALA A 230 1.28 -8.94 -3.23
CA ALA A 230 -0.04 -8.73 -3.82
C ALA A 230 -0.97 -9.92 -3.54
N ASN A 231 -0.51 -11.15 -3.82
CA ASN A 231 -1.27 -12.37 -3.55
C ASN A 231 -1.54 -12.55 -2.05
N GLY A 232 -0.60 -12.17 -1.20
CA GLY A 232 -0.74 -12.24 0.26
C GLY A 232 -1.86 -11.35 0.78
N ILE A 233 -1.83 -10.05 0.47
CA ILE A 233 -2.92 -9.14 0.89
C ILE A 233 -4.27 -9.53 0.24
N ALA A 234 -4.27 -9.97 -1.02
CA ALA A 234 -5.48 -10.48 -1.66
C ALA A 234 -6.05 -11.71 -0.95
N GLY A 235 -5.17 -12.60 -0.46
CA GLY A 235 -5.54 -13.78 0.32
C GLY A 235 -6.19 -13.41 1.66
N GLU A 236 -5.61 -12.46 2.38
CA GLU A 236 -6.16 -11.95 3.65
C GLU A 236 -7.54 -11.30 3.45
N ILE A 237 -7.71 -10.51 2.38
CA ILE A 237 -8.99 -9.85 2.03
C ILE A 237 -10.06 -10.84 1.54
N GLY A 238 -9.66 -11.78 0.68
CA GLY A 238 -10.53 -12.74 0.03
C GLY A 238 -11.71 -12.09 -0.70
N LYS A 239 -12.89 -12.72 -0.62
CA LYS A 239 -14.11 -12.28 -1.32
C LYS A 239 -14.78 -11.02 -0.72
N TYR A 240 -14.19 -10.41 0.32
CA TYR A 240 -14.82 -9.32 1.08
C TYR A 240 -14.32 -7.93 0.70
N ALA A 241 -13.56 -7.80 -0.39
CA ALA A 241 -12.97 -6.54 -0.86
C ALA A 241 -13.95 -5.34 -0.86
N SER A 242 -15.22 -5.54 -1.24
CA SER A 242 -16.24 -4.47 -1.27
C SER A 242 -16.55 -3.84 0.09
N ARG A 243 -16.16 -4.46 1.20
CA ARG A 243 -16.34 -3.86 2.54
C ARG A 243 -15.08 -3.86 3.38
N THR A 244 -13.93 -4.19 2.80
CA THR A 244 -12.65 -4.17 3.51
C THR A 244 -11.99 -2.81 3.36
N VAL A 245 -11.41 -2.29 4.43
CA VAL A 245 -10.45 -1.17 4.45
C VAL A 245 -9.13 -1.75 4.95
N ALA A 246 -8.02 -1.48 4.27
CA ALA A 246 -6.70 -1.79 4.82
C ALA A 246 -6.34 -0.72 5.85
N THR A 247 -6.77 -0.90 7.10
CA THR A 247 -6.63 0.10 8.18
C THR A 247 -5.20 0.26 8.67
N GLU A 248 -4.33 -0.70 8.34
CA GLU A 248 -2.90 -0.54 8.46
C GLU A 248 -2.11 -1.30 7.40
N TRP A 249 -1.17 -0.57 6.81
CA TRP A 249 -0.06 -1.09 6.01
C TRP A 249 0.99 0.02 5.97
N GLY A 250 2.27 -0.35 5.91
CA GLY A 250 3.35 0.63 6.03
C GLY A 250 4.74 0.05 5.91
N ALA A 251 5.68 0.91 5.56
CA ALA A 251 7.09 0.56 5.37
C ALA A 251 7.99 1.74 5.80
N PRO A 252 9.31 1.54 5.89
CA PRO A 252 10.24 2.62 6.20
C PRO A 252 10.15 3.81 5.24
N MET A 253 9.93 5.01 5.76
CA MET A 253 9.97 6.24 4.98
C MET A 253 11.32 6.92 5.09
N SER A 254 12.00 6.83 6.24
CA SER A 254 13.38 7.30 6.42
C SER A 254 14.37 6.14 6.55
N PRO A 255 15.69 6.40 6.48
CA PRO A 255 16.70 5.40 6.81
C PRO A 255 16.52 4.86 8.23
N GLY A 256 16.96 3.63 8.46
CA GLY A 256 16.89 2.98 9.78
C GLY A 256 17.32 1.52 9.75
N THR A 257 17.11 0.81 10.85
CA THR A 257 17.61 -0.56 11.03
C THR A 257 16.47 -1.52 11.35
N LYS A 258 16.44 -2.67 10.67
CA LYS A 258 15.56 -3.81 11.02
C LYS A 258 16.39 -5.08 11.06
N ASN A 259 16.23 -5.88 12.11
CA ASN A 259 16.93 -7.17 12.30
C ASN A 259 18.47 -7.08 12.12
N GLY A 260 19.07 -5.98 12.57
CA GLY A 260 20.52 -5.74 12.45
C GLY A 260 21.00 -5.29 11.07
N VAL A 261 20.09 -5.13 10.10
CA VAL A 261 20.39 -4.61 8.75
C VAL A 261 19.99 -3.13 8.67
N TYR A 262 20.94 -2.29 8.26
CA TYR A 262 20.68 -0.88 7.97
C TYR A 262 20.11 -0.72 6.56
N TYR A 263 19.11 0.14 6.43
CA TYR A 263 18.48 0.52 5.18
C TYR A 263 18.63 2.03 5.00
N ASP A 264 19.16 2.43 3.85
CA ASP A 264 19.09 3.81 3.37
C ASP A 264 17.65 4.17 2.97
N THR A 265 17.45 5.40 2.51
CA THR A 265 16.16 5.84 1.94
C THR A 265 15.78 4.94 0.76
N ILE A 266 14.62 4.31 0.85
CA ILE A 266 14.10 3.40 -0.18
C ILE A 266 13.32 4.22 -1.21
N ASN A 267 13.64 4.01 -2.50
CA ASN A 267 12.83 4.51 -3.60
C ASN A 267 11.77 3.46 -3.96
N TYR A 268 10.50 3.75 -3.67
CA TYR A 268 9.37 2.86 -3.89
C TYR A 268 8.79 2.94 -5.31
N ASP A 269 9.21 3.90 -6.13
CA ASP A 269 8.72 4.10 -7.49
C ASP A 269 9.37 3.14 -8.49
N VAL A 270 10.47 2.51 -8.08
CA VAL A 270 11.21 1.53 -8.86
C VAL A 270 11.33 0.21 -8.07
N PRO A 271 11.34 -0.96 -8.73
CA PRO A 271 11.78 -2.19 -8.08
C PRO A 271 13.21 -2.00 -7.56
N GLY A 272 13.54 -2.47 -6.36
CA GLY A 272 14.81 -2.16 -5.70
C GLY A 272 15.48 -3.36 -5.04
N GLY A 273 15.04 -4.58 -5.41
CA GLY A 273 15.61 -5.84 -4.95
C GLY A 273 15.57 -6.10 -3.44
N ASN A 274 14.82 -5.33 -2.64
CA ASN A 274 14.63 -5.56 -1.21
C ASN A 274 13.15 -5.76 -0.85
N PHE A 275 12.87 -6.46 0.25
CA PHE A 275 11.50 -6.86 0.52
C PHE A 275 10.56 -5.70 0.88
N PHE A 276 11.07 -4.52 1.27
CA PHE A 276 10.22 -3.36 1.54
C PHE A 276 9.71 -2.73 0.25
N ASP A 277 10.55 -2.60 -0.78
CA ASP A 277 10.09 -2.09 -2.07
C ASP A 277 9.05 -3.02 -2.68
N ALA A 278 9.33 -4.33 -2.67
CA ALA A 278 8.44 -5.35 -3.20
C ALA A 278 7.11 -5.34 -2.43
N TYR A 279 7.15 -5.18 -1.11
CA TYR A 279 5.98 -5.08 -0.26
C TYR A 279 5.13 -3.84 -0.59
N VAL A 280 5.72 -2.64 -0.57
CA VAL A 280 4.96 -1.41 -0.81
C VAL A 280 4.36 -1.43 -2.21
N ARG A 281 5.13 -1.87 -3.21
CA ARG A 281 4.68 -1.92 -4.61
C ARG A 281 3.62 -2.99 -4.82
N GLY A 282 3.81 -4.20 -4.29
CA GLY A 282 2.84 -5.28 -4.37
C GLY A 282 1.52 -4.93 -3.68
N VAL A 283 1.57 -4.51 -2.42
CA VAL A 283 0.38 -4.17 -1.61
C VAL A 283 -0.38 -3.00 -2.22
N SER A 284 0.29 -1.91 -2.56
CA SER A 284 -0.40 -0.76 -3.17
C SER A 284 -1.05 -1.10 -4.53
N SER A 285 -0.42 -1.95 -5.33
CA SER A 285 -1.00 -2.41 -6.60
C SER A 285 -2.23 -3.27 -6.41
N GLU A 286 -2.20 -4.17 -5.43
CA GLU A 286 -3.34 -5.03 -5.16
C GLU A 286 -4.51 -4.26 -4.55
N LEU A 287 -4.26 -3.37 -3.58
CA LEU A 287 -5.30 -2.52 -2.99
C LEU A 287 -6.01 -1.68 -4.06
N ARG A 288 -5.23 -1.11 -5.00
CA ARG A 288 -5.79 -0.40 -6.16
C ARG A 288 -6.63 -1.32 -7.04
N THR A 289 -6.10 -2.50 -7.38
CA THR A 289 -6.76 -3.49 -8.25
C THR A 289 -8.10 -3.95 -7.67
N LEU A 290 -8.14 -4.18 -6.36
CA LEU A 290 -9.34 -4.59 -5.63
C LEU A 290 -10.30 -3.42 -5.35
N GLY A 291 -9.87 -2.16 -5.56
CA GLY A 291 -10.65 -0.97 -5.21
C GLY A 291 -10.85 -0.83 -3.70
N VAL A 292 -9.87 -1.25 -2.90
CA VAL A 292 -9.91 -1.22 -1.44
C VAL A 292 -9.28 0.07 -0.93
N GLY A 293 -10.03 0.85 -0.15
CA GLY A 293 -9.49 2.01 0.56
C GLY A 293 -8.50 1.61 1.64
N SER A 294 -7.59 2.51 1.99
CA SER A 294 -6.51 2.16 2.90
C SER A 294 -6.03 3.32 3.76
N VAL A 295 -5.47 2.97 4.92
CA VAL A 295 -4.95 3.88 5.93
C VAL A 295 -3.47 3.54 6.15
N TYR A 296 -2.57 4.47 5.83
CA TYR A 296 -1.14 4.26 5.97
C TYR A 296 -0.67 4.33 7.42
N TRP A 297 0.23 3.43 7.83
CA TRP A 297 0.84 3.44 9.15
C TRP A 297 2.33 3.81 9.14
N PRO A 298 2.73 4.80 9.96
CA PRO A 298 1.95 5.95 10.39
C PRO A 298 2.17 7.16 9.48
N GLY A 299 1.20 8.07 9.43
CA GLY A 299 1.49 9.38 8.83
C GLY A 299 2.39 10.21 9.72
N LEU A 300 2.15 10.13 11.02
CA LEU A 300 2.96 10.78 12.03
C LEU A 300 3.00 9.95 13.30
N ARG A 301 4.20 9.51 13.65
CA ARG A 301 4.61 9.02 14.96
C ARG A 301 6.04 9.51 15.23
N ASP A 302 6.19 10.40 16.21
CA ASP A 302 7.48 11.01 16.54
C ASP A 302 8.52 9.91 16.84
N GLY A 303 9.68 10.00 16.19
CA GLY A 303 10.76 9.03 16.34
C GLY A 303 10.60 7.73 15.54
N ASP A 304 9.56 7.60 14.72
CA ASP A 304 9.34 6.43 13.87
C ASP A 304 9.83 6.63 12.44
N TRP A 305 10.77 5.78 12.00
CA TRP A 305 11.26 5.73 10.63
C TRP A 305 10.19 5.31 9.60
N TYR A 306 9.06 4.72 9.99
CA TYR A 306 7.93 4.45 9.09
C TYR A 306 7.07 5.69 8.81
N SER A 307 7.24 6.77 9.58
CA SER A 307 6.38 7.95 9.47
C SER A 307 6.48 8.61 8.09
N LEU A 308 5.32 8.76 7.42
CA LEU A 308 5.23 9.47 6.14
C LEU A 308 5.67 10.94 6.28
N THR A 309 5.43 11.54 7.45
CA THR A 309 5.82 12.91 7.76
C THR A 309 6.66 13.00 9.03
N SER A 310 7.55 13.99 9.06
CA SER A 310 8.29 14.38 10.26
C SER A 310 7.71 15.66 10.84
N LYS A 311 7.75 15.82 12.16
CA LYS A 311 7.24 17.00 12.87
C LYS A 311 8.37 17.83 13.48
N THR A 312 8.22 19.14 13.41
CA THR A 312 8.96 20.12 14.22
C THR A 312 8.00 21.08 14.91
N GLY A 313 8.45 21.77 15.96
CA GLY A 313 7.63 22.72 16.71
C GLY A 313 6.59 22.07 17.63
N THR A 314 5.81 22.91 18.33
CA THR A 314 4.76 22.51 19.27
C THR A 314 3.54 23.42 19.15
N GLY A 315 2.35 22.93 19.55
CA GLY A 315 1.11 23.69 19.48
C GLY A 315 0.86 24.32 18.10
N ALA A 316 0.64 25.64 18.07
CA ALA A 316 0.37 26.38 16.84
C ALA A 316 1.57 26.47 15.88
N SER A 317 2.80 26.16 16.33
CA SER A 317 4.01 26.20 15.50
C SER A 317 4.37 24.83 14.92
N ILE A 318 3.52 23.81 15.09
CA ILE A 318 3.73 22.49 14.49
C ILE A 318 3.82 22.61 12.97
N ALA A 319 4.93 22.12 12.41
CA ALA A 319 5.16 22.02 10.98
C ALA A 319 5.49 20.57 10.61
N LEU A 320 4.79 20.03 9.61
CA LEU A 320 5.05 18.71 9.07
C LEU A 320 5.83 18.80 7.76
N LYS A 321 6.74 17.86 7.54
CA LYS A 321 7.48 17.71 6.28
C LYS A 321 7.36 16.27 5.78
N LEU A 322 7.07 16.10 4.49
CA LEU A 322 7.12 14.80 3.83
C LEU A 322 8.53 14.18 3.96
N VAL A 323 8.58 12.92 4.35
CA VAL A 323 9.84 12.18 4.54
C VAL A 323 10.29 11.49 3.25
N ASN A 324 9.35 10.87 2.52
CA ASN A 324 9.67 10.11 1.30
C ASN A 324 8.60 10.33 0.22
N ALA A 325 9.01 10.95 -0.90
CA ALA A 325 8.14 11.22 -2.03
C ALA A 325 7.64 9.93 -2.71
N SER A 326 8.53 8.98 -2.98
CA SER A 326 8.16 7.72 -3.63
C SER A 326 7.20 6.87 -2.77
N GLY A 327 7.36 6.92 -1.45
CA GLY A 327 6.43 6.28 -0.52
C GLY A 327 5.03 6.91 -0.58
N LEU A 328 4.95 8.23 -0.66
CA LEU A 328 3.69 8.95 -0.86
C LEU A 328 3.06 8.61 -2.22
N ASP A 329 3.85 8.54 -3.28
CA ASP A 329 3.38 8.20 -4.62
C ASP A 329 2.71 6.81 -4.62
N ARG A 330 3.35 5.80 -4.01
CA ARG A 330 2.75 4.46 -3.86
C ARG A 330 1.51 4.43 -2.97
N LEU A 331 1.46 5.26 -1.93
CA LEU A 331 0.27 5.41 -1.11
C LEU A 331 -0.89 6.01 -1.91
N GLN A 332 -0.65 7.10 -2.63
CA GLN A 332 -1.64 7.72 -3.52
C GLN A 332 -2.11 6.77 -4.62
N TYR A 333 -1.20 5.95 -5.15
CA TYR A 333 -1.54 4.91 -6.12
C TYR A 333 -2.55 3.91 -5.61
N ALA A 334 -2.35 3.42 -4.37
CA ALA A 334 -3.28 2.53 -3.71
C ALA A 334 -4.68 3.17 -3.61
N TRP A 335 -4.74 4.49 -3.41
CA TRP A 335 -5.98 5.28 -3.37
C TRP A 335 -6.59 5.59 -4.74
N GLY A 336 -6.06 5.04 -5.83
CA GLY A 336 -6.53 5.35 -7.17
C GLY A 336 -6.02 6.70 -7.72
N ILE A 337 -5.14 7.39 -6.99
CA ILE A 337 -4.60 8.71 -7.36
C ILE A 337 -3.26 8.54 -8.07
N GLY A 338 -3.12 9.18 -9.23
CA GLY A 338 -1.90 9.08 -10.03
C GLY A 338 -1.58 7.65 -10.46
N ASN A 339 -0.35 7.47 -10.93
CA ASN A 339 0.17 6.21 -11.42
C ASN A 339 1.23 5.60 -10.48
N GLY A 340 1.35 6.12 -9.26
CA GLY A 340 2.22 5.60 -8.21
C GLY A 340 3.69 5.77 -8.43
N GLY A 341 4.10 6.94 -8.94
CA GLY A 341 5.46 7.22 -9.41
C GLY A 341 5.96 6.23 -10.47
N GLY A 342 5.05 5.36 -10.93
CA GLY A 342 5.30 3.98 -11.34
C GLY A 342 4.51 3.58 -12.59
N GLY A 343 3.87 4.55 -13.26
CA GLY A 343 3.06 4.34 -14.45
C GLY A 343 3.94 4.00 -15.63
N GLY A 344 4.44 2.77 -15.69
CA GLY A 344 5.42 2.34 -16.71
C GLY A 344 6.63 3.29 -16.74
N THR A 345 7.24 3.55 -15.59
CA THR A 345 8.32 4.53 -15.46
C THR A 345 9.65 3.85 -15.71
N TYR A 346 10.19 4.11 -16.89
CA TYR A 346 11.52 3.68 -17.25
C TYR A 346 12.54 4.19 -16.21
N VAL A 347 13.61 3.43 -16.03
CA VAL A 347 14.72 3.78 -15.15
C VAL A 347 16.01 3.87 -15.95
N GLN A 348 16.90 4.76 -15.54
CA GLN A 348 18.30 4.63 -15.85
C GLN A 348 18.94 3.68 -14.81
N ILE A 349 19.66 2.68 -15.30
CA ILE A 349 20.36 1.69 -14.47
C ILE A 349 21.83 2.10 -14.42
N ARG A 350 22.27 2.67 -13.31
CA ARG A 350 23.58 3.33 -13.20
C ARG A 350 24.56 2.50 -12.36
N ASP A 351 25.69 2.16 -12.96
CA ASP A 351 26.77 1.42 -12.32
C ASP A 351 27.37 2.23 -11.18
N VAL A 352 27.50 1.61 -9.99
CA VAL A 352 27.99 2.28 -8.78
C VAL A 352 29.48 2.64 -8.89
N ALA A 353 30.27 1.85 -9.63
CA ALA A 353 31.71 2.09 -9.74
C ALA A 353 32.07 3.21 -10.72
N SER A 354 31.52 3.15 -11.94
CA SER A 354 31.84 4.06 -13.03
C SER A 354 30.90 5.27 -13.10
N GLY A 355 29.69 5.15 -12.56
CA GLY A 355 28.64 6.13 -12.72
C GLY A 355 28.03 6.18 -14.13
N LEU A 356 28.38 5.23 -15.02
CA LEU A 356 27.78 5.08 -16.35
C LEU A 356 26.43 4.38 -16.26
N CYS A 357 25.55 4.66 -17.22
CA CYS A 357 24.24 4.04 -17.34
C CYS A 357 24.27 2.87 -18.33
N VAL A 358 23.54 1.80 -18.04
CA VAL A 358 23.21 0.73 -19.00
C VAL A 358 22.53 1.37 -20.21
N ASP A 359 23.03 1.06 -21.40
CA ASP A 359 22.67 1.73 -22.65
C ASP A 359 22.47 0.69 -23.76
N GLY A 360 21.36 0.82 -24.49
CA GLY A 360 21.09 0.03 -25.69
C GLY A 360 22.02 0.40 -26.87
N LEU A 361 22.72 1.54 -26.78
CA LEU A 361 23.64 2.14 -27.74
C LEU A 361 23.03 2.37 -29.13
N GLY A 362 21.70 2.50 -29.22
CA GLY A 362 20.97 2.55 -30.49
C GLY A 362 21.03 1.25 -31.30
N ARG A 363 21.48 0.14 -30.70
CA ARG A 363 21.63 -1.15 -31.37
C ARG A 363 20.27 -1.84 -31.47
N THR A 364 19.70 -1.88 -32.67
CA THR A 364 18.37 -2.45 -32.94
C THR A 364 18.41 -3.93 -33.35
N THR A 365 19.61 -4.47 -33.65
CA THR A 365 19.78 -5.87 -34.05
C THR A 365 19.59 -6.81 -32.86
N VAL A 366 18.70 -7.78 -33.00
CA VAL A 366 18.49 -8.86 -32.03
C VAL A 366 19.79 -9.64 -31.81
N GLY A 367 20.21 -9.76 -30.55
CA GLY A 367 21.47 -10.41 -30.16
C GLY A 367 22.69 -9.48 -30.10
N ALA A 368 22.52 -8.18 -30.37
CA ALA A 368 23.57 -7.19 -30.15
C ALA A 368 23.91 -7.09 -28.65
N ASN A 369 25.18 -6.80 -28.33
CA ASN A 369 25.59 -6.58 -26.95
C ASN A 369 24.89 -5.32 -26.38
N ALA A 370 24.50 -5.36 -25.11
CA ALA A 370 24.18 -4.16 -24.36
C ALA A 370 25.48 -3.45 -23.97
N GLY A 371 25.44 -2.13 -23.82
CA GLY A 371 26.60 -1.35 -23.45
C GLY A 371 26.34 -0.42 -22.28
N GLN A 372 27.28 0.49 -22.06
CA GLN A 372 27.20 1.52 -21.04
C GLN A 372 27.77 2.84 -21.56
N SER A 373 27.19 3.93 -21.12
CA SER A 373 27.58 5.29 -21.52
C SER A 373 27.23 6.30 -20.43
N GLY A 374 27.71 7.53 -20.57
CA GLY A 374 27.35 8.62 -19.66
C GLY A 374 25.83 8.79 -19.62
N CYS A 375 25.28 8.94 -18.40
CA CYS A 375 23.84 9.06 -18.20
C CYS A 375 23.30 10.37 -18.79
N VAL A 376 22.33 10.28 -19.70
CA VAL A 376 21.65 11.41 -20.35
C VAL A 376 20.16 11.33 -20.10
N ALA A 377 19.59 12.33 -19.45
CA ALA A 377 18.15 12.39 -19.19
C ALA A 377 17.36 12.49 -20.51
N GLY A 378 16.30 11.68 -20.65
CA GLY A 378 15.46 11.62 -21.84
C GLY A 378 16.05 10.79 -22.99
N ASP A 379 17.24 10.20 -22.85
CA ASP A 379 17.76 9.26 -23.84
C ASP A 379 17.08 7.90 -23.70
N THR A 380 16.11 7.65 -24.57
CA THR A 380 15.34 6.40 -24.58
C THR A 380 16.19 5.12 -24.75
N ASN A 381 17.46 5.22 -25.18
CA ASN A 381 18.36 4.07 -25.21
C ASN A 381 18.89 3.69 -23.82
N GLN A 382 18.87 4.62 -22.87
CA GLN A 382 19.34 4.43 -21.49
C GLN A 382 18.19 4.22 -20.51
N GLU A 383 16.97 4.16 -21.02
CA GLU A 383 15.75 4.07 -20.25
C GLU A 383 15.19 2.66 -20.36
N TRP A 384 15.00 2.02 -19.20
CA TRP A 384 14.67 0.61 -19.11
C TRP A 384 13.41 0.40 -18.28
N ALA A 385 12.45 -0.35 -18.79
CA ALA A 385 11.32 -0.82 -17.99
C ALA A 385 11.73 -2.11 -17.26
N ILE A 386 11.64 -2.10 -15.94
CA ILE A 386 11.77 -3.30 -15.13
C ILE A 386 10.40 -3.99 -15.09
N VAL A 387 10.27 -5.09 -15.81
CA VAL A 387 9.01 -5.82 -16.02
C VAL A 387 9.01 -7.10 -15.18
N SER A 388 8.05 -7.23 -14.27
CA SER A 388 7.88 -8.43 -13.45
C SER A 388 7.62 -9.69 -14.30
N SER A 389 8.20 -10.82 -13.89
CA SER A 389 8.11 -12.12 -14.57
C SER A 389 8.14 -13.26 -13.55
N GLY A 390 7.05 -13.43 -12.80
CA GLY A 390 7.02 -14.32 -11.63
C GLY A 390 7.98 -13.80 -10.56
N GLY A 391 8.81 -14.67 -9.98
CA GLY A 391 9.84 -14.30 -9.00
C GLY A 391 11.11 -13.65 -9.57
N TYR A 392 11.07 -13.16 -10.81
CA TYR A 392 12.18 -12.57 -11.53
C TYR A 392 11.75 -11.27 -12.22
N VAL A 393 12.71 -10.48 -12.67
CA VAL A 393 12.47 -9.32 -13.53
C VAL A 393 13.02 -9.54 -14.93
N ARG A 394 12.44 -8.84 -15.90
CA ARG A 394 12.96 -8.69 -17.26
C ARG A 394 13.16 -7.21 -17.53
N ILE A 395 14.27 -6.85 -18.16
CA ILE A 395 14.70 -5.45 -18.28
C ILE A 395 14.56 -5.03 -19.73
N GLN A 396 13.52 -4.26 -20.06
CA GLN A 396 13.17 -3.89 -21.43
C GLN A 396 13.67 -2.49 -21.78
N ASN A 397 14.42 -2.35 -22.86
CA ASN A 397 14.85 -1.06 -23.37
C ASN A 397 13.67 -0.26 -23.95
N ARG A 398 13.54 1.02 -23.59
CA ARG A 398 12.45 1.90 -24.08
C ARG A 398 12.53 2.12 -25.59
N ALA A 399 13.72 2.42 -26.10
CA ALA A 399 13.90 2.77 -27.51
C ALA A 399 13.57 1.60 -28.45
N THR A 400 14.01 0.40 -28.10
CA THR A 400 13.97 -0.76 -29.01
C THR A 400 12.92 -1.81 -28.66
N GLY A 401 12.44 -1.83 -27.41
CA GLY A 401 11.59 -2.90 -26.88
C GLY A 401 12.31 -4.24 -26.67
N LEU A 402 13.63 -4.31 -26.92
CA LEU A 402 14.46 -5.49 -26.66
C LEU A 402 14.74 -5.64 -25.17
N PHE A 403 14.97 -6.87 -24.72
CA PHE A 403 15.23 -7.22 -23.33
C PHE A 403 16.70 -7.52 -23.09
N LEU A 404 17.24 -7.06 -21.98
CA LEU A 404 18.57 -7.44 -21.51
C LEU A 404 18.63 -8.96 -21.32
N ASP A 405 19.63 -9.60 -21.93
CA ASP A 405 19.69 -11.03 -22.13
C ASP A 405 21.10 -11.57 -21.79
N GLY A 406 21.17 -12.63 -21.00
CA GLY A 406 22.44 -13.29 -20.67
C GLY A 406 23.04 -14.11 -21.82
N MET A 407 22.31 -14.27 -22.91
CA MET A 407 22.66 -14.98 -24.15
C MET A 407 23.03 -16.46 -23.96
N GLY A 408 22.72 -17.04 -22.79
CA GLY A 408 23.14 -18.40 -22.40
C GLY A 408 24.65 -18.54 -22.20
N ARG A 409 25.38 -17.43 -22.09
CA ARG A 409 26.85 -17.43 -21.99
C ARG A 409 27.26 -17.68 -20.53
N THR A 410 28.06 -18.72 -20.30
CA THR A 410 28.42 -19.19 -18.95
C THR A 410 29.84 -18.81 -18.51
N ALA A 411 30.64 -18.22 -19.39
CA ALA A 411 32.01 -17.82 -19.07
C ALA A 411 32.06 -16.40 -18.47
N ASN A 412 32.88 -16.22 -17.43
CA ASN A 412 33.18 -14.93 -16.84
C ASN A 412 33.72 -13.94 -17.88
N GLY A 413 33.18 -12.72 -17.89
CA GLY A 413 33.54 -11.66 -18.83
C GLY A 413 32.80 -11.73 -20.17
N SER A 414 31.93 -12.72 -20.37
CA SER A 414 31.04 -12.78 -21.53
C SER A 414 30.14 -11.56 -21.59
N ALA A 415 29.93 -11.00 -22.78
CA ALA A 415 29.05 -9.84 -22.93
C ALA A 415 27.59 -10.17 -22.59
N ALA A 416 26.90 -9.23 -21.95
CA ALA A 416 25.44 -9.22 -21.88
C ALA A 416 24.87 -8.69 -23.20
N GLY A 417 23.77 -9.28 -23.66
CA GLY A 417 23.11 -8.96 -24.92
C GLY A 417 21.76 -8.28 -24.73
N GLN A 418 21.13 -7.98 -25.86
CA GLN A 418 19.73 -7.56 -25.95
C GLN A 418 19.02 -8.45 -26.97
N TYR A 419 17.82 -8.93 -26.64
CA TYR A 419 17.10 -9.89 -27.48
C TYR A 419 15.60 -9.63 -27.51
N SER A 420 14.91 -10.12 -28.53
CA SER A 420 13.44 -10.02 -28.64
C SER A 420 12.74 -10.66 -27.45
N SER A 421 11.61 -10.11 -27.02
CA SER A 421 10.86 -10.63 -25.86
C SER A 421 10.55 -12.11 -25.97
N SER A 422 10.86 -12.86 -24.92
CA SER A 422 10.55 -14.28 -24.78
C SER A 422 10.35 -14.65 -23.31
N THR A 423 10.04 -15.92 -23.07
CA THR A 423 10.01 -16.53 -21.72
C THR A 423 11.33 -17.20 -21.35
N SER A 424 12.41 -16.96 -22.12
CA SER A 424 13.71 -17.57 -21.87
C SER A 424 14.24 -17.21 -20.48
N ASN A 425 14.87 -18.17 -19.81
CA ASN A 425 15.57 -17.91 -18.55
C ASN A 425 16.75 -16.94 -18.73
N ASN A 426 17.27 -16.78 -19.95
CA ASN A 426 18.34 -15.82 -20.22
C ASN A 426 17.85 -14.36 -20.10
N GLN A 427 16.55 -14.10 -20.20
CA GLN A 427 15.96 -12.74 -20.07
C GLN A 427 15.46 -12.44 -18.66
N GLN A 428 15.55 -13.42 -17.76
CA GLN A 428 15.04 -13.32 -16.41
C GLN A 428 16.21 -13.10 -15.46
N TRP A 429 16.08 -12.08 -14.63
CA TRP A 429 17.10 -11.64 -13.69
C TRP A 429 16.51 -11.66 -12.28
N THR A 430 17.29 -12.14 -11.32
CA THR A 430 17.01 -11.95 -9.90
C THR A 430 17.61 -10.62 -9.47
N GLU A 431 16.80 -9.74 -8.89
CA GLU A 431 17.31 -8.55 -8.20
C GLU A 431 17.80 -8.94 -6.82
N VAL A 432 19.09 -8.69 -6.56
CA VAL A 432 19.75 -9.01 -5.29
C VAL A 432 20.17 -7.72 -4.61
N SER A 433 19.64 -7.45 -3.42
CA SER A 433 20.03 -6.29 -2.59
C SER A 433 21.55 -6.16 -2.43
N ALA A 434 22.06 -4.94 -2.50
CA ALA A 434 23.44 -4.57 -2.18
C ALA A 434 23.50 -3.21 -1.46
N ALA A 435 24.62 -2.94 -0.77
CA ALA A 435 24.80 -1.76 0.08
C ALA A 435 24.69 -0.39 -0.63
N GLY A 436 24.57 -0.35 -1.95
CA GLY A 436 24.37 0.86 -2.75
C GLY A 436 23.31 0.74 -3.85
N GLY A 437 22.44 -0.27 -3.80
CA GLY A 437 21.40 -0.50 -4.82
C GLY A 437 21.10 -1.99 -5.02
N VAL A 438 21.04 -2.41 -6.29
CA VAL A 438 20.72 -3.79 -6.69
C VAL A 438 21.85 -4.43 -7.47
N ARG A 439 21.86 -5.76 -7.53
CA ARG A 439 22.63 -6.54 -8.48
C ARG A 439 21.69 -7.43 -9.29
N PHE A 440 21.94 -7.60 -10.57
CA PHE A 440 21.09 -8.43 -11.44
C PHE A 440 21.76 -9.77 -11.72
N GLN A 441 21.24 -10.86 -11.15
CA GLN A 441 21.73 -12.21 -11.40
C GLN A 441 20.90 -12.89 -12.49
N ASN A 442 21.52 -13.35 -13.57
CA ASN A 442 20.83 -14.05 -14.64
C ASN A 442 20.31 -15.42 -14.15
N ARG A 443 19.02 -15.70 -14.37
CA ARG A 443 18.38 -16.96 -13.95
C ARG A 443 19.00 -18.19 -14.62
N ALA A 444 19.40 -18.09 -15.88
CA ALA A 444 19.91 -19.24 -16.61
C ALA A 444 21.35 -19.62 -16.23
N THR A 445 22.21 -18.62 -15.97
CA THR A 445 23.65 -18.84 -15.81
C THR A 445 24.15 -18.63 -14.38
N GLY A 446 23.39 -17.91 -13.54
CA GLY A 446 23.81 -17.50 -12.21
C GLY A 446 24.86 -16.38 -12.19
N LEU A 447 25.29 -15.88 -13.36
CA LEU A 447 26.22 -14.76 -13.47
C LEU A 447 25.50 -13.42 -13.26
N TYR A 448 26.22 -12.43 -12.77
CA TYR A 448 25.72 -11.09 -12.48
C TYR A 448 26.06 -10.14 -13.61
N LEU A 449 25.14 -9.22 -13.95
CA LEU A 449 25.41 -8.09 -14.83
C LEU A 449 26.56 -7.24 -14.25
N ASP A 450 27.56 -6.94 -15.08
CA ASP A 450 28.83 -6.35 -14.64
C ASP A 450 29.29 -5.25 -15.60
N GLY A 451 29.66 -4.08 -15.08
CA GLY A 451 30.28 -2.98 -15.81
C GLY A 451 31.71 -3.29 -16.28
N MET A 452 32.30 -4.39 -15.82
CA MET A 452 33.64 -4.92 -16.13
C MET A 452 34.79 -3.97 -15.77
N GLY A 453 34.54 -2.97 -14.92
CA GLY A 453 35.49 -1.89 -14.61
C GLY A 453 35.78 -0.98 -15.79
N ARG A 454 34.93 -1.00 -16.83
CA ARG A 454 35.09 -0.20 -18.04
C ARG A 454 34.50 1.19 -17.78
N THR A 455 35.23 2.24 -18.15
CA THR A 455 34.84 3.64 -17.91
C THR A 455 34.64 4.45 -19.18
N ALA A 456 34.88 3.85 -20.35
CA ALA A 456 34.70 4.50 -21.64
C ALA A 456 33.26 4.35 -22.15
N ASN A 457 32.68 5.44 -22.66
CA ASN A 457 31.36 5.43 -23.31
C ASN A 457 31.34 4.46 -24.50
N GLY A 458 30.24 3.71 -24.62
CA GLY A 458 30.07 2.70 -25.68
C GLY A 458 30.75 1.36 -25.38
N SER A 459 31.38 1.21 -24.22
CA SER A 459 31.88 -0.08 -23.76
C SER A 459 30.73 -1.07 -23.60
N ASP A 460 30.93 -2.32 -24.02
CA ASP A 460 29.94 -3.36 -23.77
C ASP A 460 29.81 -3.64 -22.27
N LEU A 461 28.64 -4.11 -21.84
CA LEU A 461 28.44 -4.72 -20.54
C LEU A 461 28.95 -6.16 -20.55
N GLY A 462 29.27 -6.68 -19.38
CA GLY A 462 29.66 -8.07 -19.18
C GLY A 462 28.75 -8.80 -18.20
N GLN A 463 29.08 -10.07 -18.00
CA GLN A 463 28.53 -10.91 -16.96
C GLN A 463 29.66 -11.63 -16.24
N TYR A 464 29.58 -11.71 -14.92
CA TYR A 464 30.64 -12.30 -14.11
C TYR A 464 30.09 -13.01 -12.88
N SER A 465 30.85 -13.96 -12.33
CA SER A 465 30.51 -14.61 -11.06
C SER A 465 30.33 -13.60 -9.92
N SER A 466 29.48 -13.92 -8.96
CA SER A 466 29.19 -13.07 -7.79
C SER A 466 30.46 -12.57 -7.12
N SER A 467 30.53 -11.27 -6.85
CA SER A 467 31.60 -10.64 -6.08
C SER A 467 31.06 -9.45 -5.26
N SER A 468 31.91 -8.87 -4.41
CA SER A 468 31.64 -7.61 -3.72
C SER A 468 32.00 -6.36 -4.55
N SER A 469 32.41 -6.54 -5.81
CA SER A 469 32.79 -5.44 -6.69
C SER A 469 31.63 -4.46 -6.87
N THR A 470 31.93 -3.17 -6.86
CA THR A 470 30.95 -2.12 -7.17
C THR A 470 30.54 -2.11 -8.64
N ASN A 471 31.30 -2.77 -9.54
CA ASN A 471 30.93 -2.95 -10.95
C ASN A 471 29.71 -3.87 -11.16
N GLN A 472 29.29 -4.60 -10.11
CA GLN A 472 28.09 -5.45 -10.15
C GLN A 472 26.90 -4.79 -9.47
N GLN A 473 27.07 -3.58 -8.95
CA GLN A 473 26.07 -2.86 -8.16
C GLN A 473 25.51 -1.72 -8.98
N TRP A 474 24.19 -1.61 -8.99
CA TRP A 474 23.45 -0.70 -9.85
C TRP A 474 22.47 0.13 -9.01
N THR A 475 22.47 1.44 -9.23
CA THR A 475 21.43 2.34 -8.73
C THR A 475 20.35 2.49 -9.79
N LEU A 476 19.09 2.41 -9.37
CA LEU A 476 17.94 2.60 -10.26
C LEU A 476 17.40 4.01 -10.06
N VAL A 477 17.53 4.82 -11.10
CA VAL A 477 17.16 6.24 -11.11
C VAL A 477 15.96 6.38 -12.02
N SER A 478 14.86 6.96 -11.53
CA SER A 478 13.69 7.23 -12.36
C SER A 478 14.08 8.08 -13.58
N ALA A 479 13.73 7.62 -14.77
CA ALA A 479 13.83 8.44 -15.97
C ALA A 479 12.74 9.51 -15.95
N SER A 480 13.12 10.75 -16.21
CA SER A 480 12.25 11.94 -16.20
C SER A 480 11.54 12.20 -17.51
#